data_AF-A0A919UMZ2-F1
#
_entry.id   AF-A0A919UMZ2-F1
#
_cell.length_a   1.000
_cell.length_b   1.000
_cell.length_c   1.000
_cell.angle_alpha   90.00
_cell.angle_beta   90.00
_cell.angle_gamma   90.00
#
_symmetry.space_group_name_H-M   'P 1'
#
loop_
_entity.id
_entity.type
_entity.pdbx_description
1 polymer ?
#
loop_
_entity_poly.entity_id
_entity_poly.type
_entity_poly.pdbx_seq_one_letter_code
_entity_poly.pdbx_strand_id
1 'polypeptide(L)'
;MGIDPFVLWGTPPETPGGSGPLAGVRLAVKDVFDVAGTPTGAGHPRWLETHGAATGDAGAVARLRAAGAVLAGKTHTDEFAYSLGGTNQHYGIPENPAAPGHVCGGSSSGSAAAVAAGLADLGLGTDTAGSIRVPASYTGLYGFRPTHARAPRDGMVPLAPEFDVPGLLTRDLGLLRTAAGALLDGTGQNTPATRLCVPPDLWAEQSPRVGAALAAAIARLGLPVHRTPLGHDVTDAFAIAQAAQAWECHGEWITRERPGFGPGVAARFRRAEGLTREEVTLARKALGEAADRIRVLLDGGGVLVLPAAPGAAPAIGRPEDRRLSTLRLTCLAPLSGGPALSLPAGLLDGRPIGLCLMTARGHDEVLFDLAARL
;
A
#
# COMPACT_ATOMS: atom_id res chain seq x y z
N MET A 1 12.67 19.44 9.79
CA MET A 1 12.40 18.39 10.79
C MET A 1 11.08 17.76 10.40
N GLY A 2 11.00 16.43 10.35
CA GLY A 2 9.73 15.76 10.04
C GLY A 2 8.74 15.92 11.18
N ILE A 3 7.47 15.65 10.89
CA ILE A 3 6.40 15.63 11.91
C ILE A 3 6.37 14.28 12.63
N ASP A 4 5.70 14.25 13.78
CA ASP A 4 5.32 13.01 14.46
C ASP A 4 4.52 12.11 13.48
N PRO A 5 4.78 10.79 13.41
CA PRO A 5 4.00 9.90 12.54
C PRO A 5 2.52 9.76 12.94
N PHE A 6 2.14 10.09 14.18
CA PHE A 6 0.78 9.99 14.71
C PHE A 6 0.00 11.31 14.60
N VAL A 7 -1.31 11.20 14.33
CA VAL A 7 -2.23 12.34 14.30
C VAL A 7 -2.75 12.67 15.69
N LEU A 8 -2.97 13.96 15.97
CA LEU A 8 -3.35 14.44 17.31
C LEU A 8 -4.73 13.95 17.78
N TRP A 9 -5.67 13.75 16.85
CA TRP A 9 -7.03 13.23 17.14
C TRP A 9 -7.09 11.69 17.20
N GLY A 10 -5.93 11.03 17.07
CA GLY A 10 -5.79 9.59 16.91
C GLY A 10 -5.38 8.83 18.15
N THR A 11 -5.37 9.47 19.32
CA THR A 11 -5.04 8.83 20.60
C THR A 11 -6.34 8.34 21.24
N PRO A 12 -6.67 7.03 21.17
CA PRO A 12 -7.81 6.50 21.89
C PRO A 12 -7.52 6.49 23.40
N PRO A 13 -8.53 6.32 24.25
CA PRO A 13 -8.32 5.94 25.65
C PRO A 13 -7.41 4.69 25.72
N GLU A 14 -6.50 4.63 26.69
CA GLU A 14 -5.71 3.43 26.95
C GLU A 14 -6.63 2.22 26.98
N THR A 15 -6.44 1.30 26.04
CA THR A 15 -7.18 0.04 26.02
C THR A 15 -6.26 -1.05 26.54
N PRO A 16 -6.66 -1.82 27.56
CA PRO A 16 -5.88 -2.95 28.03
C PRO A 16 -5.58 -3.89 26.85
N GLY A 17 -4.34 -4.39 26.78
CA GLY A 17 -3.99 -5.41 25.80
C GLY A 17 -4.84 -6.66 25.95
N GLY A 18 -5.21 -7.23 24.81
CA GLY A 18 -5.93 -8.50 24.76
C GLY A 18 -4.97 -9.69 24.83
N SER A 19 -5.53 -10.88 25.08
CA SER A 19 -4.84 -12.14 24.83
C SER A 19 -4.88 -12.51 23.35
N GLY A 20 -3.92 -13.31 22.88
CA GLY A 20 -3.92 -13.84 21.52
C GLY A 20 -2.55 -13.80 20.86
N PRO A 21 -2.46 -14.14 19.58
CA PRO A 21 -1.18 -14.22 18.86
C PRO A 21 -0.50 -12.87 18.64
N LEU A 22 -1.21 -11.75 18.84
CA LEU A 22 -0.69 -10.38 18.77
C LEU A 22 -0.65 -9.69 20.13
N ALA A 23 -0.74 -10.43 21.24
CA ALA A 23 -0.67 -9.86 22.59
C ALA A 23 0.60 -9.00 22.77
N GLY A 24 0.42 -7.74 23.18
CA GLY A 24 1.50 -6.78 23.39
C GLY A 24 2.06 -6.12 22.12
N VAL A 25 1.60 -6.50 20.93
CA VAL A 25 2.00 -5.86 19.66
C VAL A 25 1.38 -4.47 19.58
N ARG A 26 2.22 -3.43 19.44
CA ARG A 26 1.76 -2.05 19.25
C ARG A 26 1.38 -1.80 17.79
N LEU A 27 0.12 -1.46 17.57
CA LEU A 27 -0.50 -1.27 16.26
C LEU A 27 -0.65 0.21 15.93
N ALA A 28 0.04 0.68 14.89
CA ALA A 28 -0.18 1.98 14.27
C ALA A 28 -1.25 1.86 13.17
N VAL A 29 -2.30 2.68 13.21
CA VAL A 29 -3.43 2.58 12.25
C VAL A 29 -3.50 3.82 11.37
N LYS A 30 -3.38 3.66 10.06
CA LYS A 30 -3.55 4.77 9.11
C LYS A 30 -4.88 5.49 9.33
N ASP A 31 -4.85 6.82 9.28
CA ASP A 31 -6.02 7.70 9.50
C ASP A 31 -7.02 7.70 8.31
N VAL A 32 -7.31 6.50 7.78
CA VAL A 32 -8.41 6.18 6.87
C VAL A 32 -9.26 5.03 7.43
N PHE A 33 -8.86 4.43 8.55
CA PHE A 33 -9.64 3.42 9.24
C PHE A 33 -10.34 4.04 10.45
N ASP A 34 -11.59 3.69 10.60
CA ASP A 34 -12.35 3.97 11.80
C ASP A 34 -11.77 3.21 13.00
N VAL A 35 -11.66 3.95 14.10
CA VAL A 35 -11.29 3.45 15.42
C VAL A 35 -12.31 4.03 16.40
N ALA A 36 -13.00 3.16 17.13
CA ALA A 36 -14.10 3.53 17.99
C ALA A 36 -13.70 4.67 18.96
N GLY A 37 -14.51 5.71 19.02
CA GLY A 37 -14.29 6.88 19.88
C GLY A 37 -13.32 7.94 19.33
N THR A 38 -12.78 7.76 18.11
CA THR A 38 -11.92 8.76 17.45
C THR A 38 -12.49 9.16 16.08
N PRO A 39 -12.33 10.42 15.64
CA PRO A 39 -12.78 10.85 14.31
C PRO A 39 -11.78 10.41 13.24
N THR A 40 -12.23 10.04 12.03
CA THR A 40 -11.36 9.62 10.91
C THR A 40 -11.09 10.78 9.96
N GLY A 41 -9.84 11.24 9.91
CA GLY A 41 -9.48 12.49 9.25
C GLY A 41 -9.16 12.37 7.76
N ALA A 42 -8.88 11.18 7.24
CA ALA A 42 -8.52 10.92 5.84
C ALA A 42 -7.39 11.83 5.31
N GLY A 43 -6.53 12.34 6.20
CA GLY A 43 -5.50 13.31 5.84
C GLY A 43 -6.06 14.65 5.32
N HIS A 44 -7.28 15.05 5.70
CA HIS A 44 -7.88 16.31 5.26
C HIS A 44 -8.63 17.04 6.40
N PRO A 45 -8.34 18.33 6.68
CA PRO A 45 -8.94 19.07 7.80
C PRO A 45 -10.46 19.24 7.65
N ARG A 46 -10.94 19.65 6.47
CA ARG A 46 -12.39 19.76 6.22
C ARG A 46 -13.12 18.42 6.39
N TRP A 47 -12.52 17.30 5.99
CA TRP A 47 -13.13 15.98 6.18
C TRP A 47 -13.25 15.65 7.67
N LEU A 48 -12.18 15.90 8.43
CA LEU A 48 -12.15 15.74 9.88
C LEU A 48 -13.22 16.60 10.58
N GLU A 49 -13.40 17.85 10.15
CA GLU A 49 -14.43 18.75 10.71
C GLU A 49 -15.86 18.25 10.46
N THR A 50 -16.12 17.64 9.29
CA THR A 50 -17.47 17.21 8.91
C THR A 50 -17.81 15.78 9.35
N HIS A 51 -16.85 15.03 9.90
CA HIS A 51 -17.04 13.64 10.32
C HIS A 51 -16.70 13.47 11.79
N GLY A 52 -17.71 13.13 12.60
CA GLY A 52 -17.56 12.89 14.03
C GLY A 52 -16.77 11.62 14.36
N ALA A 53 -16.66 11.33 15.65
CA ALA A 53 -16.02 10.12 16.13
C ALA A 53 -16.73 8.86 15.61
N ALA A 54 -15.95 7.86 15.19
CA ALA A 54 -16.48 6.57 14.77
C ALA A 54 -17.12 5.84 15.95
N THR A 55 -18.26 5.18 15.71
CA THR A 55 -18.98 4.42 16.74
C THR A 55 -18.42 3.00 16.93
N GLY A 56 -17.63 2.51 15.98
CA GLY A 56 -17.02 1.19 16.00
C GLY A 56 -15.68 1.19 15.28
N ASP A 57 -14.91 0.13 15.50
CA ASP A 57 -13.69 -0.11 14.74
C ASP A 57 -14.00 -0.56 13.32
N ALA A 58 -13.19 -0.13 12.36
CA ALA A 58 -13.13 -0.76 11.05
C ALA A 58 -12.83 -2.27 11.20
N GLY A 59 -13.41 -3.12 10.36
CA GLY A 59 -13.28 -4.57 10.49
C GLY A 59 -11.83 -5.06 10.57
N ALA A 60 -10.90 -4.41 9.86
CA ALA A 60 -9.48 -4.76 9.89
C ALA A 60 -8.84 -4.42 11.25
N VAL A 61 -9.20 -3.29 11.83
CA VAL A 61 -8.77 -2.87 13.18
C VAL A 61 -9.35 -3.85 14.22
N ALA A 62 -10.65 -4.15 14.12
CA ALA A 62 -11.33 -5.07 15.03
C ALA A 62 -10.67 -6.46 15.04
N ARG A 63 -10.33 -7.02 13.88
CA ARG A 63 -9.62 -8.32 13.79
C ARG A 63 -8.27 -8.31 14.49
N LEU A 64 -7.45 -7.28 14.25
CA LEU A 64 -6.12 -7.18 14.86
C LEU A 64 -6.19 -6.97 16.37
N ARG A 65 -7.13 -6.15 16.86
CA ARG A 65 -7.37 -5.96 18.31
C ARG A 65 -7.91 -7.22 18.97
N ALA A 66 -8.81 -7.94 18.31
CA ALA A 66 -9.33 -9.22 18.80
C ALA A 66 -8.22 -10.29 18.92
N ALA A 67 -7.16 -10.19 18.12
CA ALA A 67 -5.97 -11.03 18.23
C ALA A 67 -4.97 -10.57 19.32
N GLY A 68 -5.27 -9.49 20.05
CA GLY A 68 -4.49 -9.01 21.20
C GLY A 68 -3.65 -7.75 20.95
N ALA A 69 -3.67 -7.18 19.73
CA ALA A 69 -2.90 -5.99 19.42
C ALA A 69 -3.43 -4.76 20.18
N VAL A 70 -2.52 -3.90 20.63
CA VAL A 70 -2.80 -2.65 21.34
C VAL A 70 -2.60 -1.47 20.41
N LEU A 71 -3.53 -0.52 20.39
CA LEU A 71 -3.37 0.65 19.52
C LEU A 71 -2.26 1.58 20.05
N ALA A 72 -1.25 1.83 19.22
CA ALA A 72 -0.25 2.86 19.46
C ALA A 72 -0.80 4.27 19.14
N GLY A 73 -1.69 4.36 18.16
CA GLY A 73 -2.37 5.57 17.74
C GLY A 73 -2.71 5.53 16.26
N LYS A 74 -3.44 6.54 15.80
CA LYS A 74 -3.68 6.74 14.36
C LYS A 74 -2.56 7.53 13.72
N THR A 75 -2.22 7.20 12.47
CA THR A 75 -1.05 7.75 11.77
C THR A 75 -1.41 8.58 10.57
N HIS A 76 -0.54 9.54 10.25
CA HIS A 76 -0.66 10.37 9.05
C HIS A 76 -0.80 9.54 7.76
N THR A 77 -1.54 10.10 6.82
CA THR A 77 -1.77 9.58 5.47
C THR A 77 -1.65 10.71 4.46
N ASP A 78 -1.37 10.36 3.21
CA ASP A 78 -1.67 11.28 2.11
C ASP A 78 -3.17 11.55 2.08
N GLU A 79 -3.54 12.77 1.66
CA GLU A 79 -4.91 13.25 1.56
C GLU A 79 -5.79 12.29 0.72
N PHE A 80 -6.87 11.77 1.33
CA PHE A 80 -7.76 10.72 0.79
C PHE A 80 -7.06 9.46 0.30
N ALA A 81 -5.87 9.17 0.83
CA ALA A 81 -4.97 8.14 0.33
C ALA A 81 -4.59 8.29 -1.16
N TYR A 82 -4.89 9.43 -1.80
CA TYR A 82 -4.85 9.62 -3.25
C TYR A 82 -3.49 10.14 -3.75
N SER A 83 -2.41 9.60 -3.18
CA SER A 83 -1.03 9.81 -3.59
C SER A 83 -0.16 8.58 -3.24
N LEU A 84 1.07 8.59 -3.73
CA LEU A 84 2.15 7.65 -3.37
C LEU A 84 3.37 8.38 -2.80
N GLY A 85 3.27 9.70 -2.58
CA GLY A 85 4.39 10.57 -2.20
C GLY A 85 4.75 10.49 -0.73
N GLY A 86 3.78 10.24 0.15
CA GLY A 86 3.99 10.29 1.59
C GLY A 86 4.08 11.71 2.14
N THR A 87 3.41 12.66 1.48
CA THR A 87 3.40 14.08 1.81
C THR A 87 1.98 14.59 1.92
N ASN A 88 1.68 15.35 2.97
CA ASN A 88 0.38 15.95 3.16
C ASN A 88 0.55 17.47 3.33
N GLN A 89 -0.10 18.27 2.48
CA GLN A 89 0.06 19.73 2.53
C GLN A 89 -0.52 20.38 3.80
N HIS A 90 -1.50 19.73 4.43
CA HIS A 90 -2.20 20.26 5.60
C HIS A 90 -1.44 19.95 6.89
N TYR A 91 -0.81 18.77 6.92
CA TYR A 91 -0.25 18.22 8.15
C TYR A 91 1.27 18.07 8.12
N GLY A 92 1.90 18.08 6.94
CA GLY A 92 3.34 17.94 6.78
C GLY A 92 3.76 16.54 6.32
N ILE A 93 5.01 16.19 6.66
CA ILE A 93 5.71 15.00 6.13
C ILE A 93 6.38 14.27 7.29
N PRO A 94 5.98 13.03 7.62
CA PRO A 94 6.69 12.21 8.60
C PRO A 94 8.13 11.96 8.15
N GLU A 95 9.08 12.02 9.09
CA GLU A 95 10.48 11.71 8.79
C GLU A 95 10.64 10.24 8.39
N ASN A 96 11.50 9.95 7.42
CA ASN A 96 11.93 8.59 7.09
C ASN A 96 13.18 8.23 7.91
N PRO A 97 13.08 7.40 8.97
CA PRO A 97 14.21 7.09 9.83
C PRO A 97 15.28 6.27 9.12
N ALA A 98 14.91 5.52 8.07
CA ALA A 98 15.83 4.71 7.29
C ALA A 98 16.53 5.50 6.16
N ALA A 99 16.07 6.72 5.88
CA ALA A 99 16.65 7.63 4.91
C ALA A 99 16.36 9.10 5.29
N PRO A 100 17.09 9.68 6.27
CA PRO A 100 16.87 11.05 6.70
C PRO A 100 16.88 12.05 5.53
N GLY A 101 15.97 13.03 5.58
CA GLY A 101 15.78 14.01 4.50
C GLY A 101 15.00 13.49 3.27
N HIS A 102 14.52 12.25 3.30
CA HIS A 102 13.73 11.64 2.24
C HIS A 102 12.33 11.27 2.72
N VAL A 103 11.39 11.12 1.79
CA VAL A 103 10.01 10.76 2.12
C VAL A 103 9.91 9.30 2.55
N CYS A 104 8.92 8.98 3.39
CA CYS A 104 8.57 7.58 3.66
C CYS A 104 7.88 6.90 2.47
N GLY A 105 7.40 7.66 1.48
CA GLY A 105 6.46 7.16 0.49
C GLY A 105 5.04 7.06 1.05
N GLY A 106 4.07 6.88 0.17
CA GLY A 106 2.66 7.01 0.52
C GLY A 106 1.76 5.98 -0.15
N SER A 107 0.48 5.96 0.19
CA SER A 107 -0.16 6.90 1.12
C SER A 107 -0.10 6.52 2.61
N SER A 108 0.45 5.37 2.97
CA SER A 108 0.54 4.90 4.37
C SER A 108 1.83 5.38 5.06
N SER A 109 2.15 6.67 4.90
CA SER A 109 3.43 7.28 5.29
C SER A 109 3.66 7.25 6.79
N GLY A 110 2.67 7.67 7.59
CA GLY A 110 2.78 7.66 9.05
C GLY A 110 2.90 6.25 9.62
N SER A 111 2.18 5.27 9.06
CA SER A 111 2.26 3.87 9.51
C SER A 111 3.67 3.30 9.28
N ALA A 112 4.27 3.59 8.12
CA ALA A 112 5.63 3.17 7.82
C ALA A 112 6.66 3.90 8.70
N ALA A 113 6.52 5.22 8.87
CA ALA A 113 7.39 6.02 9.73
C ALA A 113 7.35 5.53 11.19
N ALA A 114 6.16 5.28 11.76
CA ALA A 114 5.99 4.80 13.12
C ALA A 114 6.68 3.45 13.35
N VAL A 115 6.55 2.51 12.41
CA VAL A 115 7.15 1.19 12.53
C VAL A 115 8.66 1.24 12.30
N ALA A 116 9.13 1.99 11.29
CA ALA A 116 10.55 2.19 11.04
C ALA A 116 11.28 2.85 12.22
N ALA A 117 10.61 3.79 12.91
CA ALA A 117 11.12 4.46 14.11
C ALA A 117 11.03 3.60 15.38
N GLY A 118 10.39 2.43 15.33
CA GLY A 118 10.16 1.58 16.51
C GLY A 118 9.10 2.11 17.49
N LEU A 119 8.31 3.09 17.07
CA LEU A 119 7.18 3.63 17.85
C LEU A 119 5.96 2.70 17.81
N ALA A 120 5.87 1.85 16.78
CA ALA A 120 4.93 0.74 16.67
C ALA A 120 5.66 -0.52 16.17
N ASP A 121 5.04 -1.68 16.41
CA ASP A 121 5.58 -2.98 15.97
C ASP A 121 4.91 -3.44 14.66
N LEU A 122 3.66 -3.05 14.46
CA LEU A 122 2.84 -3.35 13.29
C LEU A 122 2.14 -2.08 12.81
N GLY A 123 2.18 -1.84 11.50
CA GLY A 123 1.44 -0.76 10.84
C GLY A 123 0.30 -1.34 10.01
N LEU A 124 -0.90 -0.82 10.19
CA LEU A 124 -2.06 -1.06 9.33
C LEU A 124 -2.23 0.13 8.38
N GLY A 125 -2.26 -0.13 7.09
CA GLY A 125 -2.53 0.86 6.06
C GLY A 125 -3.45 0.32 4.97
N THR A 126 -3.51 1.03 3.86
CA THR A 126 -4.26 0.60 2.67
C THR A 126 -3.32 0.51 1.49
N ASP A 127 -3.57 -0.43 0.59
CA ASP A 127 -2.93 -0.49 -0.72
C ASP A 127 -4.04 -0.45 -1.78
N THR A 128 -4.12 0.63 -2.52
CA THR A 128 -4.97 0.75 -3.72
C THR A 128 -4.11 0.57 -4.97
N ALA A 129 -2.92 1.15 -4.92
CA ALA A 129 -2.01 1.29 -6.06
C ALA A 129 -0.55 1.29 -5.61
N GLY A 130 -0.22 0.62 -4.50
CA GLY A 130 1.14 0.58 -3.95
C GLY A 130 1.30 1.18 -2.56
N SER A 131 0.21 1.68 -1.96
CA SER A 131 0.26 2.44 -0.71
C SER A 131 0.74 1.68 0.55
N ILE A 132 1.02 0.38 0.43
CA ILE A 132 1.78 -0.40 1.42
C ILE A 132 3.18 -0.72 0.90
N ARG A 133 3.28 -1.16 -0.36
CA ARG A 133 4.54 -1.65 -0.95
C ARG A 133 5.58 -0.56 -1.18
N VAL A 134 5.15 0.63 -1.61
CA VAL A 134 6.02 1.80 -1.82
C VAL A 134 6.61 2.27 -0.48
N PRO A 135 5.81 2.54 0.57
CA PRO A 135 6.39 2.95 1.83
C PRO A 135 7.23 1.86 2.49
N ALA A 136 6.86 0.59 2.35
CA ALA A 136 7.72 -0.53 2.78
C ALA A 136 9.10 -0.48 2.12
N SER A 137 9.16 -0.29 0.80
CA SER A 137 10.41 -0.20 0.04
C SER A 137 11.28 0.96 0.52
N TYR A 138 10.69 2.13 0.73
CA TYR A 138 11.43 3.35 1.07
C TYR A 138 11.88 3.41 2.52
N THR A 139 11.19 2.70 3.41
CA THR A 139 11.51 2.66 4.86
C THR A 139 12.22 1.39 5.29
N GLY A 140 12.49 0.46 4.35
CA GLY A 140 13.19 -0.79 4.66
C GLY A 140 12.36 -1.75 5.51
N LEU A 141 11.05 -1.79 5.28
CA LEU A 141 10.11 -2.68 5.98
C LEU A 141 9.63 -3.80 5.06
N TYR A 142 9.06 -4.85 5.65
CA TYR A 142 8.17 -5.74 4.94
C TYR A 142 6.79 -5.09 4.80
N GLY A 143 6.19 -5.20 3.61
CA GLY A 143 4.87 -4.67 3.30
C GLY A 143 4.01 -5.70 2.59
N PHE A 144 2.90 -6.11 3.23
CA PHE A 144 1.99 -7.12 2.70
C PHE A 144 0.68 -6.49 2.24
N ARG A 145 0.37 -6.66 0.96
CA ARG A 145 -0.93 -6.42 0.34
C ARG A 145 -1.62 -7.77 0.15
N PRO A 146 -2.77 -8.03 0.77
CA PRO A 146 -3.47 -9.29 0.58
C PRO A 146 -4.23 -9.35 -0.75
N THR A 147 -4.64 -10.58 -1.06
CA THR A 147 -5.64 -10.88 -2.06
C THR A 147 -6.91 -10.08 -1.78
N HIS A 148 -7.52 -9.56 -2.84
CA HIS A 148 -8.82 -8.92 -2.77
C HIS A 148 -9.87 -9.80 -2.07
N ALA A 149 -10.71 -9.17 -1.27
CA ALA A 149 -11.80 -9.81 -0.51
C ALA A 149 -11.39 -10.73 0.65
N ARG A 150 -10.08 -10.90 0.95
CA ARG A 150 -9.66 -11.68 2.14
C ARG A 150 -9.56 -10.87 3.43
N ALA A 151 -9.45 -9.54 3.32
CA ALA A 151 -9.40 -8.63 4.45
C ALA A 151 -10.64 -7.72 4.44
N PRO A 152 -11.25 -7.44 5.60
CA PRO A 152 -12.43 -6.60 5.73
C PRO A 152 -12.12 -5.15 5.36
N ARG A 153 -13.08 -4.49 4.71
CA ARG A 153 -12.93 -3.12 4.17
C ARG A 153 -13.94 -2.13 4.75
N ASP A 154 -14.86 -2.62 5.56
CA ASP A 154 -15.82 -1.81 6.30
C ASP A 154 -15.08 -0.88 7.28
N GLY A 155 -15.64 0.33 7.46
CA GLY A 155 -15.03 1.39 8.27
C GLY A 155 -13.74 1.99 7.67
N MET A 156 -13.49 1.79 6.37
CA MET A 156 -12.43 2.51 5.65
C MET A 156 -13.01 3.70 4.89
N VAL A 157 -12.31 4.84 4.91
CA VAL A 157 -12.52 5.91 3.92
C VAL A 157 -12.02 5.39 2.57
N PRO A 158 -12.89 5.20 1.57
CA PRO A 158 -12.54 4.57 0.31
C PRO A 158 -11.71 5.51 -0.59
N LEU A 159 -10.89 4.95 -1.47
CA LEU A 159 -10.29 5.68 -2.60
C LEU A 159 -10.81 5.12 -3.92
N ALA A 160 -10.67 3.82 -4.12
CA ALA A 160 -11.19 3.11 -5.27
C ALA A 160 -11.60 1.70 -4.80
N PRO A 161 -12.87 1.50 -4.39
CA PRO A 161 -13.33 0.28 -3.74
C PRO A 161 -13.04 -1.01 -4.50
N GLU A 162 -12.88 -1.00 -5.82
CA GLU A 162 -12.50 -2.19 -6.57
C GLU A 162 -11.04 -2.60 -6.34
N PHE A 163 -10.17 -1.67 -5.95
CA PHE A 163 -8.74 -1.89 -5.81
C PHE A 163 -8.25 -1.88 -4.35
N ASP A 164 -8.99 -1.20 -3.48
CA ASP A 164 -8.65 -0.99 -2.06
C ASP A 164 -8.60 -2.30 -1.27
N VAL A 165 -7.49 -2.50 -0.56
CA VAL A 165 -7.36 -3.51 0.49
C VAL A 165 -6.61 -2.95 1.70
N PRO A 166 -6.94 -3.38 2.93
CA PRO A 166 -6.08 -3.20 4.08
C PRO A 166 -4.79 -4.00 3.88
N GLY A 167 -3.66 -3.45 4.29
CA GLY A 167 -2.39 -4.16 4.27
C GLY A 167 -1.51 -3.80 5.45
N LEU A 168 -0.43 -4.56 5.62
CA LEU A 168 0.39 -4.56 6.83
C LEU A 168 1.82 -4.15 6.54
N LEU A 169 2.45 -3.48 7.50
CA LEU A 169 3.83 -3.03 7.49
C LEU A 169 4.52 -3.49 8.78
N THR A 170 5.68 -4.14 8.70
CA THR A 170 6.49 -4.44 9.89
C THR A 170 7.96 -4.65 9.57
N ARG A 171 8.80 -4.64 10.62
CA ARG A 171 10.24 -4.96 10.56
C ARG A 171 10.50 -6.47 10.59
N ASP A 172 9.53 -7.26 11.03
CA ASP A 172 9.72 -8.69 11.32
C ASP A 172 8.79 -9.58 10.46
N LEU A 173 9.38 -10.49 9.69
CA LEU A 173 8.62 -11.37 8.81
C LEU A 173 7.72 -12.35 9.58
N GLY A 174 8.13 -12.80 10.76
CA GLY A 174 7.34 -13.69 11.61
C GLY A 174 6.08 -12.99 12.12
N LEU A 175 6.23 -11.78 12.65
CA LEU A 175 5.12 -10.92 13.05
C LEU A 175 4.21 -10.61 11.86
N LEU A 176 4.77 -10.34 10.68
CA LEU A 176 3.97 -10.10 9.47
C LEU A 176 3.07 -11.29 9.14
N ARG A 177 3.63 -12.51 9.18
CA ARG A 177 2.86 -13.75 8.93
C ARG A 177 1.77 -13.94 9.97
N THR A 178 2.08 -13.75 11.26
CA THR A 178 1.11 -13.87 12.35
C THR A 178 -0.01 -12.85 12.22
N ALA A 179 0.32 -11.58 11.94
CA ALA A 179 -0.64 -10.52 11.76
C ALA A 179 -1.50 -10.70 10.51
N ALA A 180 -0.92 -11.19 9.41
CA ALA A 180 -1.68 -11.56 8.23
C ALA A 180 -2.68 -12.70 8.53
N GLY A 181 -2.28 -13.71 9.30
CA GLY A 181 -3.18 -14.78 9.75
C GLY A 181 -4.36 -14.27 10.59
N ALA A 182 -4.16 -13.22 11.38
CA ALA A 182 -5.24 -12.56 12.13
C ALA A 182 -6.13 -11.66 11.26
N LEU A 183 -5.54 -11.00 10.25
CA LEU A 183 -6.25 -10.07 9.36
C LEU A 183 -7.12 -10.79 8.34
N LEU A 184 -6.63 -11.88 7.75
CA LEU A 184 -7.28 -12.56 6.64
C LEU A 184 -8.41 -13.48 7.09
N ASP A 185 -9.40 -13.67 6.22
CA ASP A 185 -10.36 -14.75 6.37
C ASP A 185 -9.79 -16.06 5.81
N GLY A 186 -10.02 -17.13 6.56
CA GLY A 186 -9.66 -18.49 6.17
C GLY A 186 -8.18 -18.68 5.79
N THR A 187 -7.93 -19.79 5.09
CA THR A 187 -6.62 -20.13 4.54
C THR A 187 -6.68 -20.04 3.03
N GLY A 188 -5.62 -19.48 2.44
CA GLY A 188 -5.49 -19.39 1.00
C GLY A 188 -5.16 -20.73 0.35
N GLN A 189 -5.04 -20.69 -0.97
CA GLN A 189 -4.45 -21.76 -1.76
C GLN A 189 -2.94 -21.78 -1.54
N ASN A 190 -2.36 -22.98 -1.51
CA ASN A 190 -0.93 -23.16 -1.27
C ASN A 190 -0.22 -23.87 -2.43
N THR A 191 -0.58 -23.55 -3.67
CA THR A 191 0.18 -24.03 -4.84
C THR A 191 1.62 -23.51 -4.73
N PRO A 192 2.63 -24.39 -4.67
CA PRO A 192 4.01 -23.95 -4.52
C PRO A 192 4.47 -23.08 -5.68
N ALA A 193 5.33 -22.11 -5.39
CA ALA A 193 6.01 -21.33 -6.42
C ALA A 193 6.95 -22.22 -7.25
N THR A 194 6.81 -22.16 -8.57
CA THR A 194 7.56 -23.00 -9.53
C THR A 194 8.54 -22.20 -10.36
N ARG A 195 8.28 -20.90 -10.58
CA ARG A 195 9.10 -20.03 -11.43
C ARG A 195 8.97 -18.55 -11.04
N LEU A 196 9.99 -17.78 -11.36
CA LEU A 196 9.98 -16.32 -11.30
C LEU A 196 9.66 -15.76 -12.68
N CYS A 197 8.59 -14.98 -12.78
CA CYS A 197 8.23 -14.21 -13.96
C CYS A 197 8.84 -12.81 -13.84
N VAL A 198 9.83 -12.49 -14.67
CA VAL A 198 10.57 -11.21 -14.66
C VAL A 198 10.26 -10.46 -15.96
N PRO A 199 9.40 -9.41 -15.94
CA PRO A 199 8.97 -8.72 -17.14
C PRO A 199 10.03 -7.72 -17.66
N PRO A 200 10.77 -8.02 -18.75
CA PRO A 200 11.90 -7.21 -19.17
C PRO A 200 11.53 -5.78 -19.57
N ASP A 201 10.32 -5.57 -20.08
CA ASP A 201 9.76 -4.26 -20.41
C ASP A 201 9.69 -3.34 -19.19
N LEU A 202 9.18 -3.82 -18.05
CA LEU A 202 9.11 -3.02 -16.82
C LEU A 202 10.48 -2.79 -16.20
N TRP A 203 11.38 -3.77 -16.26
CA TRP A 203 12.75 -3.65 -15.74
C TRP A 203 13.62 -2.72 -16.59
N ALA A 204 13.40 -2.65 -17.91
CA ALA A 204 14.14 -1.78 -18.82
C ALA A 204 13.86 -0.28 -18.60
N GLU A 205 12.71 0.06 -18.02
CA GLU A 205 12.36 1.43 -17.63
C GLU A 205 13.04 1.88 -16.34
N GLN A 206 13.65 0.96 -15.60
CA GLN A 206 14.34 1.25 -14.34
C GLN A 206 15.82 1.54 -14.59
N SER A 207 16.44 2.28 -13.67
CA SER A 207 17.90 2.44 -13.70
C SER A 207 18.57 1.06 -13.58
N PRO A 208 19.64 0.76 -14.35
CA PRO A 208 20.42 -0.47 -14.18
C PRO A 208 20.92 -0.70 -12.75
N ARG A 209 21.11 0.39 -11.99
CA ARG A 209 21.50 0.34 -10.57
C ARG A 209 20.43 -0.31 -9.69
N VAL A 210 19.16 -0.17 -10.02
CA VAL A 210 18.05 -0.87 -9.34
C VAL A 210 18.15 -2.37 -9.56
N GLY A 211 18.38 -2.80 -10.82
CA GLY A 211 18.62 -4.20 -11.15
C GLY A 211 19.81 -4.79 -10.40
N ALA A 212 20.93 -4.05 -10.37
CA ALA A 212 22.13 -4.47 -9.64
C ALA A 212 21.88 -4.59 -8.12
N ALA A 213 21.16 -3.65 -7.52
CA ALA A 213 20.85 -3.65 -6.09
C ALA A 213 19.94 -4.82 -5.67
N LEU A 214 19.10 -5.34 -6.58
CA LEU A 214 18.12 -6.40 -6.29
C LEU A 214 18.54 -7.78 -6.82
N ALA A 215 19.60 -7.87 -7.62
CA ALA A 215 20.01 -9.11 -8.28
C ALA A 215 20.30 -10.26 -7.30
N ALA A 216 20.97 -9.96 -6.18
CA ALA A 216 21.30 -10.96 -5.17
C ALA A 216 20.04 -11.55 -4.51
N ALA A 217 19.05 -10.71 -4.19
CA ALA A 217 17.78 -11.16 -3.63
C ALA A 217 17.01 -12.04 -4.63
N ILE A 218 16.94 -11.63 -5.91
CA ILE A 218 16.29 -12.43 -6.96
C ILE A 218 16.96 -13.80 -7.10
N ALA A 219 18.30 -13.86 -7.09
CA ALA A 219 19.04 -15.11 -7.19
C ALA A 219 18.78 -16.06 -6.00
N ARG A 220 18.70 -15.51 -4.78
CA ARG A 220 18.47 -16.29 -3.55
C ARG A 220 17.10 -16.95 -3.45
N LEU A 221 16.11 -16.50 -4.23
CA LEU A 221 14.81 -17.17 -4.30
C LEU A 221 14.93 -18.61 -4.82
N GLY A 222 15.98 -18.91 -5.61
CA GLY A 222 16.33 -20.27 -6.02
C GLY A 222 15.34 -20.93 -6.99
N LEU A 223 14.57 -20.13 -7.73
CA LEU A 223 13.58 -20.60 -8.70
C LEU A 223 14.00 -20.25 -10.14
N PRO A 224 13.63 -21.07 -11.15
CA PRO A 224 13.88 -20.76 -12.54
C PRO A 224 13.32 -19.38 -12.95
N VAL A 225 14.13 -18.59 -13.66
CA VAL A 225 13.75 -17.25 -14.13
C VAL A 225 13.22 -17.31 -15.56
N HIS A 226 11.97 -16.88 -15.74
CA HIS A 226 11.30 -16.74 -17.01
C HIS A 226 11.12 -15.25 -17.34
N ARG A 227 11.67 -14.82 -18.46
CA ARG A 227 11.55 -13.43 -18.92
C ARG A 227 10.39 -13.31 -19.90
N THR A 228 9.26 -12.84 -19.40
CA THR A 228 8.04 -12.67 -20.21
C THR A 228 7.57 -11.23 -20.12
N PRO A 229 7.54 -10.47 -21.22
CA PRO A 229 7.02 -9.12 -21.24
C PRO A 229 5.56 -9.08 -20.76
N LEU A 230 5.19 -8.02 -20.04
CA LEU A 230 3.81 -7.83 -19.62
C LEU A 230 2.96 -7.29 -20.79
N GLY A 231 3.55 -6.43 -21.62
CA GLY A 231 2.91 -5.87 -22.81
C GLY A 231 2.55 -4.40 -22.63
N HIS A 232 1.33 -4.03 -23.06
CA HIS A 232 0.91 -2.63 -23.13
C HIS A 232 0.85 -1.96 -21.75
N ASP A 233 1.28 -0.70 -21.71
CA ASP A 233 1.16 0.16 -20.53
C ASP A 233 -0.32 0.51 -20.29
N VAL A 234 -0.85 0.09 -19.13
CA VAL A 234 -2.23 0.37 -18.70
C VAL A 234 -2.29 1.38 -17.55
N THR A 235 -1.21 2.10 -17.30
CA THR A 235 -1.10 3.08 -16.20
C THR A 235 -2.18 4.16 -16.29
N ASP A 236 -2.41 4.70 -17.49
CA ASP A 236 -3.44 5.73 -17.72
C ASP A 236 -4.85 5.18 -17.55
N ALA A 237 -5.12 3.97 -18.06
CA ALA A 237 -6.40 3.30 -17.86
C ALA A 237 -6.67 3.03 -16.38
N PHE A 238 -5.65 2.62 -15.62
CA PHE A 238 -5.75 2.42 -14.18
C PHE A 238 -6.05 3.74 -13.46
N ALA A 239 -5.34 4.82 -13.83
CA ALA A 239 -5.57 6.15 -13.26
C ALA A 239 -6.99 6.66 -13.55
N ILE A 240 -7.53 6.43 -14.74
CA ILE A 240 -8.92 6.78 -15.10
C ILE A 240 -9.91 6.00 -14.24
N ALA A 241 -9.75 4.67 -14.13
CA ALA A 241 -10.66 3.84 -13.34
C ALA A 241 -10.61 4.17 -11.84
N GLN A 242 -9.42 4.42 -11.30
CA GLN A 242 -9.23 4.90 -9.92
C GLN A 242 -9.89 6.26 -9.71
N ALA A 243 -9.69 7.21 -10.63
CA ALA A 243 -10.27 8.54 -10.55
C ALA A 243 -11.80 8.52 -10.58
N ALA A 244 -12.39 7.72 -11.46
CA ALA A 244 -13.84 7.56 -11.53
C ALA A 244 -14.43 7.09 -10.19
N GLN A 245 -13.84 6.05 -9.58
CA GLN A 245 -14.28 5.54 -8.28
C GLN A 245 -14.05 6.54 -7.14
N ALA A 246 -12.94 7.28 -7.17
CA ALA A 246 -12.69 8.33 -6.19
C ALA A 246 -13.76 9.44 -6.25
N TRP A 247 -14.21 9.79 -7.46
CA TRP A 247 -15.31 10.73 -7.65
C TRP A 247 -16.66 10.16 -7.24
N GLU A 248 -16.93 8.88 -7.51
CA GLU A 248 -18.14 8.20 -7.03
C GLU A 248 -18.22 8.22 -5.50
N CYS A 249 -17.09 8.04 -4.81
CA CYS A 249 -17.03 8.04 -3.35
C CYS A 249 -17.17 9.44 -2.73
N HIS A 250 -16.54 10.46 -3.33
CA HIS A 250 -16.32 11.75 -2.67
C HIS A 250 -16.95 12.95 -3.39
N GLY A 251 -17.39 12.80 -4.64
CA GLY A 251 -17.83 13.91 -5.49
C GLY A 251 -18.98 14.72 -4.89
N GLU A 252 -19.92 14.07 -4.20
CA GLU A 252 -21.01 14.75 -3.50
C GLU A 252 -20.49 15.64 -2.35
N TRP A 253 -19.62 15.09 -1.50
CA TRP A 253 -19.00 15.83 -0.39
C TRP A 253 -18.12 16.98 -0.92
N ILE A 254 -17.33 16.74 -1.97
CA ILE A 254 -16.51 17.77 -2.61
C ILE A 254 -17.37 18.92 -3.13
N THR A 255 -18.48 18.60 -3.81
CA THR A 255 -19.40 19.60 -4.38
C THR A 255 -20.04 20.45 -3.29
N ARG A 256 -20.46 19.82 -2.18
CA ARG A 256 -21.12 20.47 -1.05
C ARG A 256 -20.17 21.31 -0.21
N GLU A 257 -19.03 20.73 0.20
CA GLU A 257 -18.11 21.34 1.16
C GLU A 257 -17.05 22.25 0.52
N ARG A 258 -16.82 22.12 -0.79
CA ARG A 258 -15.83 22.88 -1.57
C ARG A 258 -14.47 22.97 -0.86
N PRO A 259 -13.88 21.83 -0.46
CA PRO A 259 -12.64 21.79 0.31
C PRO A 259 -11.44 22.28 -0.49
N GLY A 260 -10.42 22.79 0.21
CA GLY A 260 -9.11 23.10 -0.38
C GLY A 260 -8.18 21.89 -0.36
N PHE A 261 -7.81 21.38 -1.55
CA PHE A 261 -6.95 20.20 -1.73
C PHE A 261 -5.49 20.54 -2.03
N GLY A 262 -4.61 19.55 -1.87
CA GLY A 262 -3.21 19.66 -2.28
C GLY A 262 -3.07 19.71 -3.78
N PRO A 263 -2.09 20.41 -4.37
CA PRO A 263 -2.03 20.63 -5.82
C PRO A 263 -2.17 19.34 -6.64
N GLY A 264 -1.52 18.25 -6.22
CA GLY A 264 -1.60 16.95 -6.87
C GLY A 264 -2.97 16.27 -6.72
N VAL A 265 -3.57 16.31 -5.52
CA VAL A 265 -4.90 15.73 -5.25
C VAL A 265 -6.01 16.57 -5.91
N ALA A 266 -5.91 17.90 -5.85
CA ALA A 266 -6.77 18.85 -6.56
C ALA A 266 -6.78 18.60 -8.07
N ALA A 267 -5.62 18.36 -8.69
CA ALA A 267 -5.55 18.03 -10.11
C ALA A 267 -6.25 16.69 -10.42
N ARG A 268 -6.11 15.69 -9.54
CA ARG A 268 -6.74 14.37 -9.72
C ARG A 268 -8.25 14.43 -9.55
N PHE A 269 -8.78 15.13 -8.54
CA PHE A 269 -10.23 15.29 -8.40
C PHE A 269 -10.84 16.16 -9.51
N ARG A 270 -10.17 17.23 -9.96
CA ARG A 270 -10.62 17.99 -11.15
C ARG A 270 -10.67 17.12 -12.41
N ARG A 271 -9.68 16.25 -12.61
CA ARG A 271 -9.71 15.27 -13.71
C ARG A 271 -10.88 14.30 -13.53
N ALA A 272 -11.08 13.80 -12.32
CA ALA A 272 -12.12 12.83 -12.01
C ALA A 272 -13.54 13.36 -12.26
N GLU A 273 -13.81 14.61 -11.87
CA GLU A 273 -15.08 15.32 -12.11
C GLU A 273 -15.41 15.39 -13.61
N GLY A 274 -14.39 15.59 -14.46
CA GLY A 274 -14.55 15.71 -15.92
C GLY A 274 -14.52 14.39 -16.70
N LEU A 275 -14.48 13.22 -16.04
CA LEU A 275 -14.44 11.94 -16.74
C LEU A 275 -15.79 11.59 -17.38
N THR A 276 -15.73 11.19 -18.66
CA THR A 276 -16.88 10.68 -19.40
C THR A 276 -17.08 9.18 -19.16
N ARG A 277 -18.32 8.70 -19.34
CA ARG A 277 -18.64 7.27 -19.29
C ARG A 277 -17.84 6.45 -20.33
N GLU A 278 -17.57 7.03 -21.49
CA GLU A 278 -16.81 6.39 -22.56
C GLU A 278 -15.34 6.17 -22.14
N GLU A 279 -14.68 7.21 -21.61
CA GLU A 279 -13.31 7.09 -21.09
C GLU A 279 -13.21 6.00 -20.02
N VAL A 280 -14.15 5.97 -19.08
CA VAL A 280 -14.18 4.95 -18.01
C VAL A 280 -14.42 3.54 -18.58
N THR A 281 -15.30 3.41 -19.58
CA THR A 281 -15.58 2.10 -20.22
C THR A 281 -14.37 1.58 -20.97
N LEU A 282 -13.70 2.42 -21.76
CA LEU A 282 -12.47 2.06 -22.48
C LEU A 282 -11.34 1.70 -21.52
N ALA A 283 -11.17 2.48 -20.44
CA ALA A 283 -10.20 2.18 -19.40
C ALA A 283 -10.47 0.80 -18.77
N ARG A 284 -11.71 0.54 -18.33
CA ARG A 284 -12.09 -0.76 -17.73
C ARG A 284 -11.84 -1.94 -18.66
N LYS A 285 -12.11 -1.79 -19.97
CA LYS A 285 -11.82 -2.81 -20.97
C LYS A 285 -10.32 -3.12 -21.03
N ALA A 286 -9.47 -2.10 -21.16
CA ALA A 286 -8.01 -2.27 -21.21
C ALA A 286 -7.47 -2.93 -19.93
N LEU A 287 -8.04 -2.58 -18.76
CA LEU A 287 -7.67 -3.18 -17.48
C LEU A 287 -8.05 -4.66 -17.40
N GLY A 288 -9.21 -5.07 -17.95
CA GLY A 288 -9.60 -6.47 -18.04
C GLY A 288 -8.61 -7.30 -18.86
N GLU A 289 -8.24 -6.81 -20.04
CA GLU A 289 -7.27 -7.48 -20.91
C GLU A 289 -5.88 -7.60 -20.25
N ALA A 290 -5.45 -6.59 -19.50
CA ALA A 290 -4.19 -6.64 -18.75
C ALA A 290 -4.27 -7.59 -17.54
N ALA A 291 -5.39 -7.61 -16.82
CA ALA A 291 -5.61 -8.53 -15.71
C ALA A 291 -5.53 -9.99 -16.17
N ASP A 292 -6.09 -10.32 -17.33
CA ASP A 292 -6.03 -11.66 -17.93
C ASP A 292 -4.59 -12.10 -18.20
N ARG A 293 -3.77 -11.20 -18.78
CA ARG A 293 -2.35 -11.48 -19.02
C ARG A 293 -1.59 -11.72 -17.73
N ILE A 294 -1.83 -10.91 -16.69
CA ILE A 294 -1.20 -11.09 -15.38
C ILE A 294 -1.60 -12.44 -14.78
N ARG A 295 -2.89 -12.83 -14.87
CA ARG A 295 -3.35 -14.14 -14.38
C ARG A 295 -2.63 -15.29 -15.08
N VAL A 296 -2.55 -15.28 -16.41
CA VAL A 296 -1.81 -16.29 -17.18
C VAL A 296 -0.33 -16.37 -16.75
N LEU A 297 0.31 -15.23 -16.47
CA LEU A 297 1.70 -15.22 -15.99
C LEU A 297 1.87 -15.87 -14.61
N LEU A 298 0.87 -15.74 -13.74
CA LEU A 298 0.88 -16.24 -12.36
C LEU A 298 0.38 -17.69 -12.24
N ASP A 299 -0.33 -18.21 -13.24
CA ASP A 299 -0.87 -19.57 -13.25
C ASP A 299 0.20 -20.64 -13.04
N GLY A 300 -0.17 -21.74 -12.37
CA GLY A 300 0.74 -22.88 -12.13
C GLY A 300 1.95 -22.54 -11.25
N GLY A 301 1.79 -21.62 -10.28
CA GLY A 301 2.85 -21.24 -9.33
C GLY A 301 3.84 -20.21 -9.88
N GLY A 302 3.42 -19.37 -10.83
CA GLY A 302 4.22 -18.24 -11.28
C GLY A 302 4.29 -17.14 -10.21
N VAL A 303 5.47 -16.58 -10.01
CA VAL A 303 5.69 -15.44 -9.11
C VAL A 303 6.19 -14.26 -9.91
N LEU A 304 5.41 -13.18 -9.99
CA LEU A 304 5.86 -11.96 -10.64
C LEU A 304 6.85 -11.23 -9.73
N VAL A 305 8.02 -10.87 -10.29
CA VAL A 305 9.13 -10.26 -9.54
C VAL A 305 9.50 -8.91 -10.13
N LEU A 306 9.39 -7.86 -9.31
CA LEU A 306 9.54 -6.46 -9.70
C LEU A 306 10.22 -5.66 -8.59
N PRO A 307 10.84 -4.51 -8.88
CA PRO A 307 11.12 -3.52 -7.84
C PRO A 307 9.82 -3.08 -7.18
N ALA A 308 9.82 -2.91 -5.86
CA ALA A 308 8.65 -2.38 -5.15
C ALA A 308 8.40 -0.89 -5.40
N ALA A 309 9.43 -0.17 -5.85
CA ALA A 309 9.39 1.21 -6.32
C ALA A 309 10.50 1.45 -7.37
N PRO A 310 10.41 2.52 -8.19
CA PRO A 310 11.40 2.82 -9.26
C PRO A 310 12.83 3.19 -8.80
N GLY A 311 13.11 3.11 -7.49
CA GLY A 311 14.39 3.47 -6.90
C GLY A 311 14.29 3.59 -5.38
N ALA A 312 15.31 4.21 -4.77
CA ALA A 312 15.26 4.62 -3.36
C ALA A 312 14.34 5.83 -3.15
N ALA A 313 14.01 6.07 -1.88
CA ALA A 313 13.17 7.18 -1.45
C ALA A 313 13.63 8.53 -2.05
N PRO A 314 12.74 9.32 -2.68
CA PRO A 314 13.05 10.68 -3.13
C PRO A 314 13.28 11.65 -1.96
N ALA A 315 14.08 12.69 -2.21
CA ALA A 315 14.29 13.76 -1.22
C ALA A 315 12.99 14.52 -0.96
N ILE A 316 12.80 14.97 0.28
CA ILE A 316 11.66 15.82 0.65
C ILE A 316 11.65 17.09 -0.23
N GLY A 317 10.46 17.49 -0.68
CA GLY A 317 10.27 18.67 -1.53
C GLY A 317 10.51 18.42 -3.02
N ARG A 318 10.95 17.23 -3.43
CA ARG A 318 10.92 16.84 -4.85
C ARG A 318 9.47 16.63 -5.31
N PRO A 319 9.09 17.12 -6.51
CA PRO A 319 7.80 16.79 -7.11
C PRO A 319 7.61 15.28 -7.27
N GLU A 320 6.36 14.82 -7.29
CA GLU A 320 5.98 13.43 -7.59
C GLU A 320 6.15 13.07 -9.09
N ASP A 321 7.24 13.50 -9.72
CA ASP A 321 7.53 13.29 -11.16
C ASP A 321 7.62 11.80 -11.54
N ARG A 322 7.99 10.95 -10.58
CA ARG A 322 8.06 9.49 -10.73
C ARG A 322 6.75 8.76 -10.48
N ARG A 323 5.64 9.44 -10.16
CA ARG A 323 4.40 8.77 -9.77
C ARG A 323 3.86 7.80 -10.81
N LEU A 324 3.90 8.14 -12.10
CA LEU A 324 3.43 7.23 -13.16
C LEU A 324 4.32 6.00 -13.27
N SER A 325 5.64 6.17 -13.19
CA SER A 325 6.60 5.04 -13.15
C SER A 325 6.35 4.14 -11.94
N THR A 326 6.09 4.71 -10.76
CA THR A 326 5.69 3.94 -9.59
C THR A 326 4.38 3.19 -9.83
N LEU A 327 3.36 3.87 -10.38
CA LEU A 327 2.05 3.30 -10.66
C LEU A 327 2.14 2.12 -11.64
N ARG A 328 3.02 2.22 -12.64
CA ARG A 328 3.27 1.17 -13.62
C ARG A 328 3.78 -0.14 -13.00
N LEU A 329 4.57 -0.04 -11.94
CA LEU A 329 5.02 -1.21 -11.17
C LEU A 329 3.92 -1.73 -10.23
N THR A 330 3.17 -0.84 -9.61
CA THR A 330 2.33 -1.18 -8.47
C THR A 330 0.88 -1.52 -8.83
N CYS A 331 0.34 -1.07 -9.96
CA CYS A 331 -1.05 -1.31 -10.36
C CYS A 331 -1.35 -2.77 -10.75
N LEU A 332 -0.32 -3.61 -10.92
CA LEU A 332 -0.48 -4.99 -11.37
C LEU A 332 -1.18 -5.89 -10.33
N ALA A 333 -0.87 -5.68 -9.05
CA ALA A 333 -1.50 -6.42 -7.95
C ALA A 333 -3.01 -6.12 -7.81
N PRO A 334 -3.45 -4.85 -7.73
CA PRO A 334 -4.88 -4.54 -7.73
C PRO A 334 -5.59 -4.98 -9.01
N LEU A 335 -4.92 -4.96 -10.18
CA LEU A 335 -5.52 -5.42 -11.45
C LEU A 335 -5.81 -6.92 -11.47
N SER A 336 -4.87 -7.73 -10.99
CA SER A 336 -5.06 -9.19 -10.90
C SER A 336 -5.90 -9.62 -9.69
N GLY A 337 -6.12 -8.71 -8.74
CA GLY A 337 -6.70 -8.99 -7.42
C GLY A 337 -5.84 -9.91 -6.56
N GLY A 338 -4.60 -10.17 -6.97
CA GLY A 338 -3.65 -11.03 -6.28
C GLY A 338 -2.92 -10.33 -5.12
N PRO A 339 -2.29 -11.13 -4.23
CA PRO A 339 -1.51 -10.59 -3.14
C PRO A 339 -0.12 -10.18 -3.62
N ALA A 340 0.51 -9.31 -2.83
CA ALA A 340 1.85 -8.83 -3.10
C ALA A 340 2.61 -8.58 -1.79
N LEU A 341 3.89 -8.93 -1.77
CA LEU A 341 4.78 -8.70 -0.64
C LEU A 341 6.00 -7.92 -1.10
N SER A 342 6.15 -6.70 -0.58
CA SER A 342 7.37 -5.91 -0.65
C SER A 342 8.27 -6.31 0.51
N LEU A 343 9.54 -6.56 0.25
CA LEU A 343 10.52 -6.90 1.28
C LEU A 343 11.81 -6.08 1.11
N PRO A 344 12.53 -5.79 2.21
CA PRO A 344 13.83 -5.13 2.13
C PRO A 344 14.82 -6.07 1.42
N ALA A 345 15.40 -5.63 0.31
CA ALA A 345 16.18 -6.50 -0.57
C ALA A 345 17.54 -5.94 -1.00
N GLY A 346 17.84 -4.69 -0.64
CA GLY A 346 19.12 -4.07 -0.93
C GLY A 346 19.17 -2.60 -0.54
N LEU A 347 20.27 -1.96 -0.90
CA LEU A 347 20.49 -0.52 -0.75
C LEU A 347 20.82 0.10 -2.11
N LEU A 348 20.29 1.30 -2.34
CA LEU A 348 20.64 2.14 -3.49
C LEU A 348 21.04 3.53 -2.96
N ASP A 349 22.29 3.92 -3.18
CA ASP A 349 22.90 5.13 -2.61
C ASP A 349 22.74 5.20 -1.08
N GLY A 350 22.99 4.07 -0.39
CA GLY A 350 22.89 3.98 1.07
C GLY A 350 21.46 3.98 1.63
N ARG A 351 20.43 3.98 0.77
CA ARG A 351 19.01 4.02 1.18
C ARG A 351 18.30 2.72 0.82
N PRO A 352 17.27 2.29 1.58
CA PRO A 352 16.53 1.07 1.29
C PRO A 352 15.92 1.04 -0.12
N ILE A 353 15.92 -0.17 -0.70
CA ILE A 353 15.12 -0.51 -1.88
C ILE A 353 14.50 -1.90 -1.70
N GLY A 354 13.22 -2.03 -2.06
CA GLY A 354 12.44 -3.24 -1.88
C GLY A 354 12.30 -4.07 -3.16
N LEU A 355 12.25 -5.39 -2.99
CA LEU A 355 11.79 -6.33 -4.01
C LEU A 355 10.31 -6.65 -3.75
N CYS A 356 9.49 -6.61 -4.79
CA CYS A 356 8.08 -6.99 -4.72
C CYS A 356 7.89 -8.37 -5.38
N LEU A 357 7.27 -9.28 -4.63
CA LEU A 357 6.81 -10.57 -5.11
C LEU A 357 5.28 -10.56 -5.20
N MET A 358 4.71 -11.09 -6.27
CA MET A 358 3.26 -11.26 -6.42
C MET A 358 2.93 -12.68 -6.86
N THR A 359 1.87 -13.23 -6.31
CA THR A 359 1.36 -14.57 -6.64
C THR A 359 -0.07 -14.48 -7.18
N ALA A 360 -0.59 -15.60 -7.68
CA ALA A 360 -1.98 -15.68 -8.11
C ALA A 360 -2.94 -15.36 -6.94
N ARG A 361 -4.15 -14.91 -7.29
CA ARG A 361 -5.22 -14.66 -6.32
C ARG A 361 -5.39 -15.86 -5.37
N GLY A 362 -5.51 -15.57 -4.08
CA GLY A 362 -5.69 -16.57 -3.04
C GLY A 362 -4.41 -17.27 -2.57
N HIS A 363 -3.25 -16.99 -3.17
CA HIS A 363 -1.96 -17.60 -2.79
C HIS A 363 -1.10 -16.68 -1.91
N ASP A 364 -1.74 -16.03 -0.94
CA ASP A 364 -1.11 -15.06 -0.05
C ASP A 364 0.03 -15.69 0.77
N GLU A 365 -0.23 -16.87 1.32
CA GLU A 365 0.65 -17.55 2.27
C GLU A 365 2.00 -17.95 1.63
N VAL A 366 1.99 -18.25 0.34
CA VAL A 366 3.18 -18.58 -0.46
C VAL A 366 4.21 -17.44 -0.44
N LEU A 367 3.75 -16.19 -0.35
CA LEU A 367 4.64 -15.02 -0.32
C LEU A 367 5.51 -15.01 0.93
N PHE A 368 4.99 -15.44 2.08
CA PHE A 368 5.77 -15.49 3.32
C PHE A 368 6.82 -16.61 3.27
N ASP A 369 6.52 -17.73 2.61
CA ASP A 369 7.48 -18.84 2.44
C ASP A 369 8.62 -18.45 1.48
N LEU A 370 8.31 -17.69 0.44
CA LEU A 370 9.32 -17.12 -0.46
C LEU A 370 10.17 -16.06 0.23
N ALA A 371 9.55 -15.15 0.99
CA ALA A 371 10.26 -14.12 1.74
C ALA A 371 11.24 -14.72 2.75
N ALA A 372 10.92 -15.86 3.37
CA ALA A 372 11.79 -16.53 4.34
C ALA A 372 13.08 -17.12 3.73
N ARG A 373 13.21 -17.18 2.40
CA ARG A 373 14.45 -17.59 1.71
C ARG A 373 15.50 -16.46 1.63
N LEU A 374 15.07 -15.23 1.87
CA LEU A 374 15.87 -14.01 1.76
C LEU A 374 16.30 -13.57 3.16
#